data_AF-A0A660UZ67-F1
#
_entry.id   AF-A0A660UZ67-F1
#
_cell.length_a   1.000
_cell.length_b   1.000
_cell.length_c   1.000
_cell.angle_alpha   90.00
_cell.angle_beta   90.00
_cell.angle_gamma   90.00
#
_symmetry.space_group_name_H-M   'P 1'
#
loop_
_entity.id
_entity.type
_entity.pdbx_description
1 polymer ?
#
loop_
_entity_poly.entity_id
_entity_poly.type
_entity_poly.pdbx_seq_one_letter_code
_entity_poly.pdbx_strand_id
1 'polypeptide(L)'
;MKVYMSLLIAVFFMIQGCTATHNQYAVSASMLAVEASVLKNQYKKVETAIRTAQDQKKMFSESEWRTLLNVDATLDMLVLKYEALTKLQYAEVSLPDVTFMYRLAVNGYTQGREVVMAHWDEFQPSSQIMLNAFDTQAQETSGRVTELLENPDNENINEALTLISGILSLGVKMLGVAAVM
;
A
#
# COMPACT_ATOMS: atom_id res chain seq x y z
N MET A 1 34.36 21.94 -44.62
CA MET A 1 33.41 20.80 -44.69
C MET A 1 33.58 19.85 -43.49
N LYS A 2 33.60 20.37 -42.25
CA LYS A 2 33.75 19.56 -41.01
C LYS A 2 32.72 19.90 -39.92
N VAL A 3 31.95 20.98 -40.08
CA VAL A 3 30.99 21.48 -39.07
C VAL A 3 29.62 20.79 -39.19
N TYR A 4 29.25 20.30 -40.38
CA TYR A 4 27.95 19.66 -40.60
C TYR A 4 27.86 18.20 -40.09
N MET A 5 28.99 17.53 -39.87
CA MET A 5 29.01 16.13 -39.43
C MET A 5 28.85 16.00 -37.90
N SER A 6 29.23 17.02 -37.14
CA SER A 6 29.08 17.06 -35.67
C SER A 6 27.67 17.43 -35.22
N LEU A 7 26.92 18.18 -36.04
CA LEU A 7 25.54 18.57 -35.72
C LEU A 7 24.56 17.39 -35.87
N LEU A 8 24.82 16.48 -36.82
CA LEU A 8 23.98 15.32 -37.12
C LEU A 8 24.05 14.22 -36.05
N ILE A 9 25.21 14.06 -35.40
CA ILE A 9 25.39 13.07 -34.32
C ILE A 9 24.68 13.54 -33.04
N ALA A 10 24.70 14.84 -32.73
CA ALA A 10 24.00 15.39 -31.56
C ALA A 10 22.48 15.25 -31.66
N VAL A 11 21.90 15.36 -32.86
CA VAL A 11 20.46 15.17 -33.08
C VAL A 11 20.04 13.69 -32.97
N PHE A 12 20.91 12.75 -33.38
CA PHE A 12 20.62 11.31 -33.24
C PHE A 12 20.63 10.84 -31.78
N PHE A 13 21.45 11.47 -30.92
CA PHE A 13 21.45 11.19 -29.47
C PHE A 13 20.29 11.85 -28.72
N MET A 14 19.66 12.91 -29.27
CA MET A 14 18.48 13.51 -28.63
C MET A 14 17.18 12.72 -28.85
N ILE A 15 17.10 11.86 -29.87
CA ILE A 15 15.89 11.07 -30.15
C ILE A 15 15.82 9.80 -29.28
N GLN A 16 16.96 9.29 -28.80
CA GLN A 16 17.01 8.12 -27.92
C GLN A 16 16.63 8.42 -26.46
N GLY A 17 16.49 9.70 -26.10
CA GLY A 17 16.12 10.14 -24.74
C GLY A 17 14.61 10.28 -24.48
N CYS A 18 13.75 10.06 -25.49
CA CYS A 18 12.33 10.42 -25.40
C CYS A 18 11.35 9.26 -25.68
N THR A 19 11.76 8.02 -25.41
CA THR A 19 10.86 6.86 -25.39
C THR A 19 11.03 6.06 -24.11
N ALA A 20 10.94 6.73 -22.95
CA ALA A 20 10.38 6.06 -21.79
C ALA A 20 8.88 5.89 -22.09
N THR A 21 8.54 4.87 -22.86
CA THR A 21 7.16 4.43 -23.05
C THR A 21 6.67 4.09 -21.64
N HIS A 22 5.94 5.02 -21.02
CA HIS A 22 5.30 4.74 -19.75
C HIS A 22 4.22 3.73 -20.09
N ASN A 23 4.45 2.46 -19.77
CA ASN A 23 3.42 1.44 -19.94
C ASN A 23 2.24 1.86 -19.06
N GLN A 24 1.18 2.29 -19.74
CA GLN A 24 -0.09 2.67 -19.14
C GLN A 24 -1.01 1.46 -19.20
N TYR A 25 -1.58 1.12 -18.05
CA TYR A 25 -2.46 -0.03 -17.90
C TYR A 25 -3.87 0.46 -17.63
N ALA A 26 -4.84 -0.09 -18.35
CA ALA A 26 -6.23 0.24 -18.18
C ALA A 26 -6.77 -0.47 -16.93
N VAL A 27 -7.30 0.30 -15.98
CA VAL A 27 -7.84 -0.26 -14.73
C VAL A 27 -9.32 0.01 -14.54
N SER A 28 -9.99 -0.90 -13.82
CA SER A 28 -11.39 -0.75 -13.44
C SER A 28 -11.54 0.26 -12.30
N ALA A 29 -11.85 1.51 -12.65
CA ALA A 29 -12.04 2.59 -11.67
C ALA A 29 -13.15 2.28 -10.64
N SER A 30 -14.19 1.53 -10.99
CA SER A 30 -15.26 1.17 -10.06
C SER A 30 -14.80 0.20 -8.97
N MET A 31 -13.97 -0.78 -9.32
CA MET A 31 -13.41 -1.74 -8.37
C MET A 31 -12.51 -1.04 -7.34
N LEU A 32 -11.61 -0.17 -7.82
CA LEU A 32 -10.70 0.58 -6.96
C LEU A 32 -11.43 1.54 -6.01
N ALA A 33 -12.55 2.14 -6.45
CA ALA A 33 -13.36 3.00 -5.60
C ALA A 33 -14.02 2.24 -4.45
N VAL A 34 -14.47 1.01 -4.71
CA VAL A 34 -15.02 0.12 -3.67
C VAL A 34 -13.93 -0.25 -2.68
N GLU A 35 -12.76 -0.67 -3.14
CA GLU A 35 -11.62 -1.02 -2.29
C GLU A 35 -11.18 0.14 -1.39
N ALA A 36 -11.05 1.35 -1.95
CA ALA A 36 -10.71 2.55 -1.19
C ALA A 36 -11.74 2.87 -0.09
N SER A 37 -13.03 2.77 -0.43
CA SER A 37 -14.12 3.01 0.52
C SER A 37 -14.14 1.97 1.65
N VAL A 38 -13.94 0.70 1.30
CA VAL A 38 -13.87 -0.40 2.28
C VAL A 38 -12.69 -0.20 3.23
N LEU A 39 -11.50 0.06 2.69
CA LEU A 39 -10.28 0.29 3.48
C LEU A 39 -10.45 1.49 4.43
N LYS A 40 -10.93 2.62 3.92
CA LYS A 40 -11.20 3.84 4.71
C LYS A 40 -12.19 3.59 5.85
N ASN A 41 -13.27 2.86 5.59
CA ASN A 41 -14.29 2.56 6.58
C ASN A 41 -13.81 1.55 7.64
N GLN A 42 -13.03 0.55 7.24
CA GLN A 42 -12.41 -0.40 8.18
C GLN A 42 -11.43 0.33 9.09
N TYR A 43 -10.59 1.17 8.49
CA TYR A 43 -9.57 1.87 9.23
C TYR A 43 -10.14 2.87 10.24
N LYS A 44 -11.12 3.70 9.86
CA LYS A 44 -11.74 4.66 10.78
C LYS A 44 -12.29 4.03 12.07
N LYS A 45 -12.81 2.80 11.97
CA LYS A 45 -13.29 2.04 13.15
C LYS A 45 -12.12 1.64 14.06
N VAL A 46 -11.05 1.14 13.47
CA VAL A 46 -9.85 0.72 14.20
C VAL A 46 -9.10 1.91 14.79
N GLU A 47 -8.94 2.99 14.05
CA GLU A 47 -8.33 4.24 14.52
C GLU A 47 -9.02 4.76 15.79
N THR A 48 -10.35 4.76 15.80
CA THR A 48 -11.13 5.17 16.98
C THR A 48 -10.82 4.28 18.19
N ALA A 49 -10.72 2.96 18.00
CA ALA A 49 -10.39 2.03 19.06
C ALA A 49 -8.96 2.23 19.58
N ILE A 50 -7.99 2.40 18.68
CA ILE A 50 -6.58 2.64 19.00
C ILE A 50 -6.41 3.94 19.79
N ARG A 51 -7.03 5.05 19.35
CA ARG A 51 -7.00 6.33 20.07
C ARG A 51 -7.63 6.20 21.45
N THR A 52 -8.77 5.53 21.55
CA THR A 52 -9.46 5.31 22.83
C THR A 52 -8.59 4.48 23.80
N ALA A 53 -7.97 3.40 23.32
CA ALA A 53 -7.07 2.57 24.10
C ALA A 53 -5.85 3.38 24.58
N GLN A 54 -5.31 4.24 23.73
CA GLN A 54 -4.20 5.11 24.11
C GLN A 54 -4.59 6.14 25.17
N ASP A 55 -5.72 6.84 24.99
CA ASP A 55 -6.18 7.88 25.91
C ASP A 55 -6.55 7.30 27.29
N GLN A 56 -7.15 6.11 27.33
CA GLN A 56 -7.67 5.51 28.56
C GLN A 56 -6.64 4.63 29.28
N LYS A 57 -5.88 3.83 28.54
CA LYS A 57 -5.00 2.79 29.11
C LYS A 57 -3.51 3.12 28.97
N LYS A 58 -3.15 4.09 28.13
CA LYS A 58 -1.75 4.36 27.73
C LYS A 58 -1.04 3.08 27.27
N MET A 59 -1.76 2.30 26.46
CA MET A 59 -1.35 0.98 26.01
C MET A 59 -0.02 1.01 25.25
N PHE A 60 0.18 2.03 24.41
CA PHE A 60 1.39 2.18 23.60
C PHE A 60 2.34 3.20 24.22
N SER A 61 3.63 2.90 24.17
CA SER A 61 4.68 3.88 24.42
C SER A 61 4.61 5.03 23.42
N GLU A 62 5.26 6.15 23.74
CA GLU A 62 5.32 7.31 22.83
C GLU A 62 5.94 6.97 21.47
N SER A 63 6.95 6.08 21.46
CA SER A 63 7.56 5.62 20.20
C SER A 63 6.61 4.78 19.38
N GLU A 64 5.89 3.83 19.99
CA GLU A 64 4.90 3.01 19.31
C GLU A 64 3.73 3.86 18.81
N TRP A 65 3.28 4.81 19.61
CA TRP A 65 2.23 5.76 19.22
C TRP A 65 2.63 6.56 17.99
N ARG A 66 3.87 7.07 17.94
CA ARG A 66 4.39 7.76 16.75
C ARG A 66 4.43 6.86 15.53
N THR A 67 4.82 5.59 15.69
CA THR A 67 4.76 4.61 14.60
C THR A 67 3.33 4.40 14.12
N LEU A 68 2.35 4.31 15.02
CA LEU A 68 0.93 4.21 14.65
C LEU A 68 0.43 5.45 13.88
N LEU A 69 0.89 6.65 14.24
CA LEU A 69 0.58 7.87 13.47
C LEU A 69 1.22 7.86 12.06
N ASN A 70 2.36 7.19 11.87
CA ASN A 70 2.92 7.01 10.53
C ASN A 70 2.12 5.99 9.71
N VAL A 71 1.60 4.93 10.34
CA VAL A 71 0.69 3.96 9.72
C VAL A 71 -0.59 4.67 9.28
N ASP A 72 -1.16 5.51 10.14
CA ASP A 72 -2.31 6.39 9.85
C ASP A 72 -2.09 7.26 8.60
N ALA A 73 -0.98 8.01 8.57
CA ALA A 73 -0.63 8.83 7.42
C ALA A 73 -0.41 8.01 6.13
N THR A 74 0.12 6.79 6.25
CA THR A 74 0.34 5.88 5.12
C THR A 74 -0.98 5.37 4.54
N LEU A 75 -1.94 5.04 5.40
CA LEU A 75 -3.30 4.67 5.03
C LEU A 75 -4.01 5.80 4.29
N ASP A 76 -3.96 7.01 4.85
CA ASP A 76 -4.55 8.20 4.21
C ASP A 76 -3.94 8.44 2.84
N MET A 77 -2.61 8.34 2.71
CA MET A 77 -1.93 8.51 1.43
C MET A 77 -2.34 7.44 0.41
N LEU A 78 -2.48 6.18 0.84
CA LEU A 78 -2.90 5.10 -0.05
C LEU A 78 -4.36 5.28 -0.49
N VAL A 79 -5.26 5.65 0.42
CA VAL A 79 -6.66 5.97 0.10
C VAL A 79 -6.74 7.12 -0.91
N LEU A 80 -5.99 8.20 -0.69
CA LEU A 80 -5.92 9.33 -1.62
C LEU A 80 -5.40 8.90 -3.00
N LYS A 81 -4.43 7.97 -3.05
CA LYS A 81 -3.94 7.43 -4.32
C LYS A 81 -5.02 6.63 -5.04
N TYR A 82 -5.75 5.73 -4.37
CA TYR A 82 -6.89 5.05 -4.99
C TYR A 82 -7.96 6.03 -5.45
N GLU A 83 -8.37 7.00 -4.61
CA GLU A 83 -9.37 8.00 -4.96
C GLU A 83 -8.94 8.82 -6.20
N ALA A 84 -7.64 9.14 -6.33
CA ALA A 84 -7.10 9.83 -7.50
C ALA A 84 -7.19 8.98 -8.78
N LEU A 85 -6.93 7.67 -8.69
CA LEU A 85 -7.10 6.75 -9.81
C LEU A 85 -8.58 6.64 -10.24
N THR A 86 -9.54 6.78 -9.33
CA THR A 86 -10.97 6.53 -9.63
C THR A 86 -11.71 7.70 -10.28
N LYS A 87 -11.08 8.89 -10.38
CA LYS A 87 -11.74 10.11 -10.89
C LYS A 87 -11.93 10.14 -12.42
N LEU A 88 -11.35 9.19 -13.14
CA LEU A 88 -11.49 9.05 -14.59
C LEU A 88 -12.18 7.71 -14.91
N GLN A 89 -13.19 7.74 -15.78
CA GLN A 89 -14.02 6.56 -16.13
C GLN A 89 -13.18 5.39 -16.67
N TYR A 90 -12.03 5.69 -17.25
CA TYR A 90 -10.91 4.79 -17.51
C TYR A 90 -9.66 5.46 -16.96
N ALA A 91 -9.04 4.85 -15.96
CA ALA A 91 -7.78 5.32 -15.42
C ALA A 91 -6.66 4.57 -16.10
N GLU A 92 -5.72 5.31 -16.67
CA GLU A 92 -4.44 4.77 -17.11
C GLU A 92 -3.47 4.89 -15.94
N VAL A 93 -3.04 3.76 -15.42
CA VAL A 93 -2.11 3.71 -14.29
C VAL A 93 -0.73 3.31 -14.80
N SER A 94 0.30 3.99 -14.33
CA SER A 94 1.67 3.63 -14.64
C SER A 94 2.17 2.54 -13.67
N LEU A 95 3.02 1.62 -14.14
CA LEU A 95 3.69 0.66 -13.27
C LEU A 95 4.42 1.32 -12.07
N PRO A 96 5.09 2.49 -12.23
CA PRO A 96 5.63 3.26 -11.12
C PRO A 96 4.59 3.65 -10.05
N ASP A 97 3.37 4.04 -10.44
CA ASP A 97 2.32 4.37 -9.48
C ASP A 97 1.88 3.15 -8.67
N VAL A 98 1.69 2.01 -9.34
CA VAL A 98 1.33 0.74 -8.69
C VAL A 98 2.44 0.29 -7.73
N THR A 99 3.70 0.40 -8.17
CA THR A 99 4.88 0.07 -7.35
C THR A 99 4.98 0.99 -6.12
N PHE A 100 4.70 2.28 -6.29
CA PHE A 100 4.66 3.23 -5.19
C PHE A 100 3.57 2.86 -4.17
N MET A 101 2.36 2.56 -4.63
CA MET A 101 1.25 2.13 -3.78
C MET A 101 1.57 0.83 -3.04
N TYR A 102 2.19 -0.14 -3.72
CA TYR A 102 2.64 -1.38 -3.10
C TYR A 102 3.65 -1.13 -1.98
N ARG A 103 4.66 -0.29 -2.22
CA ARG A 103 5.66 0.08 -1.19
C ARG A 103 5.02 0.78 0.00
N LEU A 104 4.05 1.66 -0.23
CA LEU A 104 3.30 2.28 0.87
C LEU A 104 2.55 1.24 1.69
N ALA A 105 1.80 0.33 1.04
CA ALA A 105 1.04 -0.70 1.74
C ALA A 105 1.95 -1.62 2.57
N VAL A 106 3.06 -2.09 2.00
CA VAL A 106 4.04 -2.92 2.71
C VAL A 106 4.66 -2.16 3.89
N ASN A 107 5.05 -0.90 3.71
CA ASN A 107 5.63 -0.10 4.79
C ASN A 107 4.64 0.11 5.95
N GLY A 108 3.40 0.52 5.63
CA GLY A 108 2.36 0.69 6.65
C GLY A 108 2.04 -0.63 7.37
N TYR A 109 1.99 -1.74 6.63
CA TYR A 109 1.84 -3.07 7.19
C TYR A 109 2.98 -3.44 8.14
N THR A 110 4.23 -3.31 7.70
CA THR A 110 5.42 -3.67 8.50
C THR A 110 5.50 -2.85 9.78
N GLN A 111 5.27 -1.54 9.71
CA GLN A 111 5.26 -0.68 10.89
C GLN A 111 4.13 -1.04 11.87
N GLY A 112 2.93 -1.33 11.37
CA GLY A 112 1.82 -1.79 12.22
C GLY A 112 2.13 -3.14 12.88
N ARG A 113 2.70 -4.07 12.12
CA ARG A 113 3.15 -5.39 12.60
C ARG A 113 4.19 -5.26 13.71
N GLU A 114 5.16 -4.36 13.57
CA GLU A 114 6.18 -4.12 14.60
C GLU A 114 5.55 -3.75 15.95
N VAL A 115 4.57 -2.84 15.95
CA VAL A 115 3.86 -2.45 17.19
C VAL A 115 3.11 -3.63 17.79
N VAL A 116 2.39 -4.41 16.97
CA VAL A 116 1.65 -5.59 17.46
C VAL A 116 2.59 -6.64 18.05
N MET A 117 3.71 -6.91 17.38
CA MET A 117 4.67 -7.94 17.79
C MET A 117 5.45 -7.54 19.05
N ALA A 118 5.58 -6.24 19.35
CA ALA A 118 6.16 -5.77 20.60
C ALA A 118 5.36 -6.22 21.84
N HIS A 119 4.05 -6.42 21.68
CA HIS A 119 3.14 -6.85 22.75
C HIS A 119 2.72 -8.32 22.63
N TRP A 120 3.44 -9.13 21.85
CA TRP A 120 3.03 -10.50 21.50
C TRP A 120 2.63 -11.37 22.71
N ASP A 121 3.42 -11.29 23.79
CA ASP A 121 3.23 -12.12 24.98
C ASP A 121 2.05 -11.67 25.87
N GLU A 122 1.51 -10.48 25.63
CA GLU A 122 0.35 -9.95 26.36
C GLU A 122 -0.98 -10.44 25.75
N PHE A 123 -0.95 -10.99 24.53
CA PHE A 123 -2.13 -11.50 23.86
C PHE A 123 -2.55 -12.88 24.38
N GLN A 124 -3.87 -13.11 24.44
CA GLN A 124 -4.39 -14.47 24.65
C GLN A 124 -4.03 -15.38 23.47
N PRO A 125 -3.87 -16.70 23.68
CA PRO A 125 -3.50 -17.64 22.62
C PRO A 125 -4.41 -17.60 21.38
N SER A 126 -5.71 -17.37 21.56
CA SER A 126 -6.66 -17.21 20.45
C SER A 126 -6.39 -15.97 19.60
N SER A 127 -5.97 -14.88 20.23
CA SER A 127 -5.59 -13.63 19.54
C SER A 127 -4.27 -13.81 18.80
N GLN A 128 -3.29 -14.47 19.41
CA GLN A 128 -2.03 -14.83 18.75
C GLN A 128 -2.27 -15.69 17.48
N ILE A 129 -3.16 -16.68 17.54
CA ILE A 129 -3.52 -17.47 16.35
C ILE A 129 -4.10 -16.59 15.24
N MET A 130 -5.00 -15.67 15.60
CA MET A 130 -5.61 -14.76 14.64
C MET A 130 -4.60 -13.78 14.02
N LEU A 131 -3.71 -13.21 14.85
CA LEU A 131 -2.65 -12.30 14.41
C LEU A 131 -1.66 -13.01 13.47
N ASN A 132 -1.28 -14.26 13.79
CA ASN A 132 -0.44 -15.07 12.90
C ASN A 132 -1.14 -15.36 11.57
N ALA A 133 -2.44 -15.65 11.59
CA ALA A 133 -3.19 -15.87 10.35
C ALA A 133 -3.19 -14.61 9.47
N PHE A 134 -3.35 -13.42 10.07
CA PHE A 134 -3.24 -12.16 9.34
C PHE A 134 -1.83 -11.88 8.80
N ASP A 135 -0.77 -12.15 9.59
CA ASP A 135 0.63 -11.95 9.16
C ASP A 135 0.97 -12.86 7.98
N THR A 136 0.66 -14.16 8.09
CA THR A 136 0.85 -15.13 7.00
C THR A 136 0.12 -14.69 5.74
N GLN A 137 -1.16 -14.32 5.86
CA GLN A 137 -1.93 -13.90 4.69
C GLN A 137 -1.36 -12.62 4.06
N ALA A 138 -0.85 -11.68 4.85
CA ALA A 138 -0.25 -10.45 4.34
C ALA A 138 1.05 -10.74 3.58
N GLN A 139 1.88 -11.64 4.10
CA GLN A 139 3.11 -12.08 3.44
C GLN A 139 2.83 -12.81 2.12
N GLU A 140 1.86 -13.74 2.11
CA GLU A 140 1.43 -14.45 0.89
C GLU A 140 0.88 -13.47 -0.15
N THR A 141 0.03 -12.53 0.28
CA THR A 141 -0.52 -11.47 -0.59
C THR A 141 0.60 -10.60 -1.16
N SER A 142 1.59 -10.23 -0.36
CA SER A 142 2.76 -9.46 -0.79
C SER A 142 3.61 -10.24 -1.81
N GLY A 143 3.79 -11.55 -1.60
CA GLY A 143 4.45 -12.43 -2.56
C GLY A 143 3.73 -12.44 -3.90
N ARG A 144 2.41 -12.62 -3.88
CA ARG A 144 1.57 -12.58 -5.08
C ARG A 144 1.65 -11.25 -5.83
N VAL A 145 1.60 -10.12 -5.12
CA VAL A 145 1.77 -8.80 -5.76
C VAL A 145 3.14 -8.70 -6.44
N THR A 146 4.20 -9.21 -5.81
CA THR A 146 5.54 -9.20 -6.40
C THR A 146 5.58 -9.98 -7.72
N GLU A 147 5.03 -11.20 -7.75
CA GLU A 147 4.93 -12.02 -8.97
C GLU A 147 4.15 -11.30 -10.09
N LEU A 148 3.03 -10.66 -9.76
CA LEU A 148 2.21 -9.92 -10.73
C LEU A 148 2.95 -8.72 -11.34
N LEU A 149 3.77 -8.03 -10.54
CA LEU A 149 4.54 -6.87 -11.00
C LEU A 149 5.78 -7.24 -11.82
N GLU A 150 6.25 -8.49 -11.75
CA GLU A 150 7.34 -8.99 -12.60
C GLU A 150 6.90 -9.21 -14.06
N ASN A 151 5.61 -9.46 -14.29
CA ASN A 151 5.03 -9.61 -15.63
C ASN A 151 3.80 -8.70 -15.82
N PRO A 152 4.00 -7.38 -15.96
CA PRO A 152 2.89 -6.44 -15.88
C PRO A 152 2.06 -6.39 -17.18
N ASP A 153 0.80 -6.80 -17.08
CA ASP A 153 -0.26 -6.60 -18.06
C ASP A 153 -1.51 -5.98 -17.39
N ASN A 154 -2.58 -5.71 -18.14
CA ASN A 154 -3.78 -5.10 -17.58
C ASN A 154 -4.44 -5.97 -16.49
N GLU A 155 -4.43 -7.29 -16.64
CA GLU A 155 -5.04 -8.21 -15.66
C GLU A 155 -4.21 -8.22 -14.38
N ASN A 156 -2.90 -8.41 -14.50
CA ASN A 156 -1.97 -8.45 -13.37
C ASN A 156 -1.92 -7.13 -12.63
N ILE A 157 -2.03 -5.99 -13.32
CA ILE A 157 -2.07 -4.67 -12.67
C ILE A 157 -3.39 -4.44 -11.92
N ASN A 158 -4.53 -4.88 -12.48
CA ASN A 158 -5.81 -4.82 -11.79
C ASN A 158 -5.83 -5.72 -10.55
N GLU A 159 -5.33 -6.95 -10.67
CA GLU A 159 -5.19 -7.89 -9.53
C GLU A 159 -4.24 -7.30 -8.47
N ALA A 160 -3.06 -6.83 -8.87
CA ALA A 160 -2.08 -6.24 -7.95
C ALA A 160 -2.68 -5.04 -7.20
N LEU A 161 -3.37 -4.12 -7.88
CA LEU A 161 -4.03 -2.99 -7.24
C LEU A 161 -5.09 -3.41 -6.24
N THR A 162 -5.78 -4.53 -6.47
CA THR A 162 -6.76 -5.08 -5.52
C THR A 162 -6.05 -5.72 -4.31
N LEU A 163 -4.97 -6.44 -4.55
CA LEU A 163 -4.22 -7.10 -3.47
C LEU A 163 -3.45 -6.11 -2.58
N ILE A 164 -3.03 -4.97 -3.12
CA ILE A 164 -2.34 -3.89 -2.36
C ILE A 164 -3.22 -3.35 -1.22
N SER A 165 -4.53 -3.15 -1.44
CA SER A 165 -5.45 -2.73 -0.36
C SER A 165 -5.61 -3.83 0.69
N GLY A 166 -5.57 -5.10 0.25
CA GLY A 166 -5.61 -6.29 1.10
C GLY A 166 -4.47 -6.36 2.12
N ILE A 167 -3.23 -6.09 1.70
CA ILE A 167 -2.05 -6.06 2.58
C ILE A 167 -2.27 -5.10 3.75
N LEU A 168 -2.68 -3.86 3.43
CA LEU A 168 -2.87 -2.83 4.45
C LEU A 168 -4.12 -3.09 5.31
N SER A 169 -5.20 -3.64 4.74
CA SER A 169 -6.38 -4.09 5.48
C SER A 169 -6.03 -5.14 6.53
N LEU A 170 -5.12 -6.08 6.23
CA LEU A 170 -4.65 -7.07 7.19
C LEU A 170 -3.87 -6.41 8.34
N GLY A 171 -3.00 -5.45 8.04
CA GLY A 171 -2.33 -4.63 9.06
C GLY A 171 -3.31 -3.88 9.97
N VAL A 172 -4.35 -3.27 9.39
CA VAL A 172 -5.42 -2.60 10.15
C VAL A 172 -6.17 -3.58 11.05
N LYS A 173 -6.47 -4.80 10.58
CA LYS A 173 -7.11 -5.84 11.41
C LYS A 173 -6.22 -6.26 12.59
N MET A 174 -4.91 -6.42 12.36
CA MET A 174 -3.97 -6.74 13.44
C MET A 174 -3.96 -5.65 14.51
N LEU A 175 -3.90 -4.38 14.09
CA LEU A 175 -3.98 -3.25 15.02
C LEU A 175 -5.32 -3.18 15.77
N GLY A 176 -6.42 -3.57 15.11
CA GLY A 176 -7.72 -3.67 15.75
C GLY A 176 -7.76 -4.72 16.88
N VAL A 177 -7.04 -5.84 16.71
CA VAL A 177 -6.89 -6.85 17.77
C VAL A 177 -6.00 -6.33 18.92
N ALA A 178 -4.92 -5.60 18.60
CA ALA A 178 -4.07 -4.97 19.62
C ALA A 178 -4.84 -3.96 20.47
N ALA A 179 -5.68 -3.12 19.84
CA ALA A 179 -6.42 -2.07 20.53
C ALA A 179 -7.44 -2.56 21.57
N VAL A 180 -7.85 -3.84 21.51
CA VAL A 180 -8.87 -4.41 22.42
C VAL A 180 -8.29 -5.24 23.57
N MET A 181 -6.97 -5.37 23.66
CA MET A 181 -6.31 -6.02 24.81
C MET A 181 -6.59 -5.31 26.14
#